data_AF-A0A956JSM7-F1
#
_entry.id   AF-A0A956JSM7-F1
#
_cell.length_a   1.000
_cell.length_b   1.000
_cell.length_c   1.000
_cell.angle_alpha   90.00
_cell.angle_beta   90.00
_cell.angle_gamma   90.00
#
_symmetry.space_group_name_H-M   'P 1'
#
loop_
_entity.id
_entity.type
_entity.pdbx_description
1 polymer ?
#
loop_
_entity_poly.entity_id
_entity_poly.type
_entity_poly.pdbx_seq_one_letter_code
_entity_poly.pdbx_strand_id
1 'polypeptide(L)'
;MRTHLRRLALLSLAVASFVLLSGFRPFTPVKDVCPTCKRPKSDVVVLVSGARIRCRVVAQNADHYVITYLGEWRSVAKTQVSSVEWKTSEASVTQSGDQVLLKNGLVFHGTITLIEKGRFVRVTMGKHNYVCFKAQVEAIYRAGKKLDNW
;
A
#
# COMPACT_ATOMS: atom_id res chain seq x y z
N MET A 1 23.98 59.95 -25.35
CA MET A 1 22.68 60.49 -24.92
C MET A 1 21.60 59.46 -25.29
N ARG A 2 20.71 59.09 -24.35
CA ARG A 2 19.58 58.15 -24.43
C ARG A 2 19.84 56.64 -24.33
N THR A 3 20.03 56.22 -23.07
CA THR A 3 19.27 55.18 -22.35
C THR A 3 18.27 54.33 -23.14
N HIS A 4 18.35 53.00 -23.02
CA HIS A 4 17.20 52.16 -22.67
C HIS A 4 17.64 50.86 -21.99
N LEU A 5 17.43 50.84 -20.67
CA LEU A 5 17.29 49.64 -19.84
C LEU A 5 16.29 48.68 -20.48
N ARG A 6 16.67 47.41 -20.66
CA ARG A 6 15.73 46.30 -20.66
C ARG A 6 16.12 45.33 -19.56
N ARG A 7 15.47 45.51 -18.40
CA ARG A 7 15.40 44.52 -17.34
C ARG A 7 14.61 43.33 -17.88
N LEU A 8 15.27 42.22 -18.21
CA LEU A 8 14.60 40.93 -18.24
C LEU A 8 14.65 40.35 -16.83
N ALA A 9 13.53 40.44 -16.13
CA ALA A 9 13.29 39.66 -14.93
C ALA A 9 13.21 38.19 -15.33
N LEU A 10 14.26 37.42 -15.05
CA LEU A 10 14.15 35.96 -14.98
C LEU A 10 13.31 35.63 -13.75
N LEU A 11 11.99 35.51 -13.94
CA LEU A 11 11.15 34.73 -13.05
C LEU A 11 11.47 33.26 -13.31
N SER A 12 12.44 32.71 -12.57
CA SER A 12 12.61 31.27 -12.42
C SER A 12 11.38 30.73 -11.69
N LEU A 13 10.41 30.24 -12.46
CA LEU A 13 9.25 29.49 -11.99
C LEU A 13 9.79 28.27 -11.23
N ALA A 14 9.78 28.32 -9.90
CA ALA A 14 10.01 27.14 -9.08
C ALA A 14 8.83 26.19 -9.32
N VAL A 15 9.02 25.23 -10.22
CA VAL A 15 8.11 24.09 -10.37
C VAL A 15 8.28 23.25 -9.11
N ALA A 16 7.49 23.58 -8.09
CA ALA A 16 7.31 22.72 -6.94
C ALA A 16 6.70 21.42 -7.46
N SER A 17 7.56 20.43 -7.68
CA SER A 17 7.16 19.07 -7.99
C SER A 17 6.45 18.53 -6.76
N PHE A 18 5.13 18.69 -6.69
CA PHE A 18 4.31 17.90 -5.79
C PHE A 18 4.34 16.46 -6.30
N VAL A 19 5.38 15.73 -5.90
CA VAL A 19 5.28 14.27 -5.83
C VAL A 19 4.25 14.03 -4.75
N LEU A 20 2.97 13.91 -5.14
CA LEU A 20 2.00 13.21 -4.33
C LEU A 20 2.50 11.77 -4.27
N LEU A 21 3.40 11.51 -3.31
CA LEU A 21 3.74 10.16 -2.93
C LEU A 21 2.39 9.50 -2.66
N SER A 22 2.04 8.49 -3.45
CA SER A 22 1.16 7.41 -3.01
C SER A 22 1.87 6.71 -1.85
N GLY A 23 1.96 7.43 -0.73
CA GLY A 23 2.65 7.09 0.48
C GLY A 23 1.88 6.02 1.22
N PHE A 24 2.61 5.18 1.95
CA PHE A 24 2.01 4.39 3.01
C PHE A 24 1.01 5.22 3.81
N ARG A 25 -0.24 4.75 3.88
CA ARG A 25 -1.28 5.39 4.68
C ARG A 25 -1.31 4.74 6.05
N PRO A 26 -1.23 5.53 7.13
CA PRO A 26 -1.20 4.99 8.48
C PRO A 26 -2.49 4.22 8.78
N PHE A 27 -2.37 3.23 9.67
CA PHE A 27 -3.50 2.47 10.18
C PHE A 27 -4.46 3.36 10.95
N THR A 28 -5.72 2.93 11.05
CA THR A 28 -6.67 3.52 11.99
C THR A 28 -6.04 3.50 13.40
N PRO A 29 -5.98 4.62 14.13
CA PRO A 29 -5.46 4.64 15.48
C PRO A 29 -6.31 3.74 16.38
N VAL A 30 -5.69 2.79 17.08
CA VAL A 30 -6.37 1.92 18.04
C VAL A 30 -5.63 1.99 19.37
N LYS A 31 -6.39 2.09 20.48
CA LYS A 31 -5.83 2.02 21.82
C LYS A 31 -5.47 0.57 22.13
N ASP A 32 -4.22 0.33 22.54
CA ASP A 32 -3.77 -0.98 22.96
C ASP A 32 -4.61 -1.44 24.17
N VAL A 33 -5.25 -2.60 24.04
CA VAL A 33 -6.12 -3.14 25.11
C VAL A 33 -5.32 -3.52 26.35
N CYS A 34 -4.02 -3.77 26.19
CA CYS A 34 -3.10 -4.04 27.29
C CYS A 34 -1.70 -3.49 27.00
N PRO A 35 -1.43 -2.21 27.34
CA PRO A 35 -0.13 -1.57 27.07
C PRO A 35 1.05 -2.24 27.80
N THR A 36 0.77 -2.92 28.91
CA THR A 36 1.75 -3.60 29.77
C THR A 36 2.00 -5.04 29.36
N CYS A 37 1.16 -5.61 28.48
CA CYS A 37 1.31 -6.99 28.05
C CYS A 37 2.57 -7.15 27.20
N LYS A 38 3.29 -8.27 27.41
CA LYS A 38 4.43 -8.63 26.57
C LYS A 38 3.97 -8.80 25.13
N ARG A 39 4.36 -7.86 24.27
CA ARG A 39 3.95 -7.89 22.87
C ARG A 39 4.64 -9.04 22.12
N PRO A 40 3.90 -9.91 21.42
CA PRO A 40 4.48 -11.07 20.74
C PRO A 40 5.44 -10.66 19.63
N LYS A 41 6.52 -11.42 19.41
CA LYS A 41 7.46 -11.17 18.30
C LYS A 41 6.67 -11.12 16.99
N SER A 42 6.97 -10.12 16.15
CA SER A 42 6.31 -9.81 14.89
C SER A 42 7.34 -9.37 13.87
N ASP A 43 6.95 -9.25 12.61
CA ASP A 43 7.79 -8.65 11.59
C ASP A 43 7.90 -7.13 11.82
N VAL A 44 8.93 -6.53 11.24
CA VAL A 44 9.07 -5.07 11.19
C VAL A 44 9.40 -4.65 9.76
N VAL A 45 8.52 -3.87 9.15
CA VAL A 45 8.78 -3.22 7.87
C VAL A 45 9.47 -1.88 8.15
N VAL A 46 10.68 -1.71 7.64
CA VAL A 46 11.46 -0.48 7.77
C VAL A 46 11.31 0.31 6.47
N LEU A 47 10.74 1.52 6.56
CA LEU A 47 10.56 2.39 5.42
C LEU A 47 11.86 3.12 5.06
N VAL A 48 11.97 3.57 3.81
CA VAL A 48 13.07 4.43 3.34
C VAL A 48 13.19 5.74 4.13
N SER A 49 12.09 6.19 4.76
CA SER A 49 12.09 7.34 5.68
C SER A 49 12.69 7.05 7.06
N GLY A 50 13.06 5.79 7.34
CA GLY A 50 13.50 5.32 8.66
C GLY A 50 12.35 4.94 9.60
N ALA A 51 11.09 5.21 9.22
CA ALA A 51 9.94 4.79 10.01
C ALA A 51 9.84 3.26 10.10
N ARG A 52 9.48 2.75 11.28
CA ARG A 52 9.42 1.31 11.57
C ARG A 52 7.99 0.90 11.86
N ILE A 53 7.45 0.01 11.05
CA ILE A 53 6.08 -0.50 11.18
C ILE A 53 6.14 -1.90 11.73
N ARG A 54 5.66 -2.07 12.97
CA ARG A 54 5.51 -3.38 13.59
C ARG A 54 4.23 -4.04 13.08
N CYS A 55 4.35 -5.14 12.34
CA CYS A 55 3.21 -5.79 11.70
C CYS A 55 3.45 -7.29 11.50
N ARG A 56 2.51 -7.98 10.86
CA ARG A 56 2.78 -9.27 10.22
C ARG A 56 2.67 -9.09 8.71
N VAL A 57 3.69 -9.48 7.96
CA VAL A 57 3.58 -9.54 6.50
C VAL A 57 2.81 -10.81 6.16
N VAL A 58 1.68 -10.68 5.46
CA VAL A 58 0.76 -11.80 5.19
C VAL A 58 0.76 -12.24 3.73
N ALA A 59 1.11 -11.33 2.82
CA ALA A 59 1.27 -11.64 1.42
C ALA A 59 2.21 -10.63 0.76
N GLN A 60 2.62 -10.91 -0.47
CA GLN A 60 3.31 -9.95 -1.33
C GLN A 60 2.86 -10.09 -2.77
N ASN A 61 2.96 -8.99 -3.52
CA ASN A 61 2.78 -8.97 -4.98
C ASN A 61 4.00 -8.31 -5.63
N ALA A 62 3.92 -8.09 -6.95
CA ALA A 62 5.00 -7.44 -7.72
C ALA A 62 5.39 -6.06 -7.15
N ASP A 63 4.40 -5.29 -6.67
CA ASP A 63 4.57 -3.88 -6.34
C ASP A 63 4.55 -3.60 -4.83
N HIS A 64 3.92 -4.46 -4.02
CA HIS A 64 3.62 -4.21 -2.61
C HIS A 64 3.90 -5.40 -1.70
N TYR A 65 4.26 -5.10 -0.45
CA TYR A 65 4.03 -5.98 0.69
C TYR A 65 2.60 -5.76 1.21
N VAL A 66 1.91 -6.84 1.56
CA VAL A 66 0.62 -6.78 2.25
C VAL A 66 0.87 -7.10 3.72
N ILE A 67 0.55 -6.14 4.58
CA ILE A 67 0.79 -6.22 6.02
C ILE A 67 -0.52 -6.22 6.78
N THR A 68 -0.54 -6.91 7.91
CA THR A 68 -1.62 -6.82 8.89
C THR A 68 -1.16 -6.17 10.17
N TYR A 69 -2.01 -5.26 10.66
CA TYR A 69 -1.92 -4.68 11.99
C TYR A 69 -3.33 -4.55 12.56
N LEU A 70 -3.56 -5.12 13.73
CA LEU A 70 -4.85 -5.08 14.44
C LEU A 70 -6.07 -5.49 13.57
N GLY A 71 -5.90 -6.51 12.74
CA GLY A 71 -6.96 -7.06 11.89
C GLY A 71 -7.18 -6.31 10.57
N GLU A 72 -6.59 -5.13 10.39
CA GLU A 72 -6.61 -4.44 9.09
C GLU A 72 -5.49 -4.95 8.19
N TRP A 73 -5.79 -5.18 6.91
CA TRP A 73 -4.80 -5.47 5.89
C TRP A 73 -4.53 -4.23 5.04
N ARG A 74 -3.26 -3.84 4.96
CA ARG A 74 -2.80 -2.66 4.23
C ARG A 74 -1.67 -3.01 3.29
N SER A 75 -1.51 -2.22 2.23
CA SER A 75 -0.36 -2.30 1.35
C SER A 75 0.75 -1.35 1.77
N VAL A 76 2.00 -1.79 1.64
CA VAL A 76 3.19 -0.93 1.63
C VAL A 76 3.89 -1.13 0.30
N ALA A 77 4.08 -0.06 -0.47
CA ALA A 77 4.80 -0.13 -1.74
C ALA A 77 6.24 -0.59 -1.50
N LYS A 78 6.73 -1.56 -2.28
CA LYS A 78 8.10 -2.07 -2.15
C LYS A 78 9.15 -0.98 -2.35
N THR A 79 8.85 0.01 -3.19
CA THR A 79 9.69 1.20 -3.42
C THR A 79 9.85 2.10 -2.19
N GLN A 80 8.97 1.95 -1.17
CA GLN A 80 9.04 2.68 0.08
C GLN A 80 9.65 1.88 1.22
N VAL A 81 9.97 0.60 0.99
CA VAL A 81 10.54 -0.30 1.99
C VAL A 81 12.04 -0.37 1.80
N SER A 82 12.79 -0.03 2.85
CA SER A 82 14.23 -0.21 2.88
C SER A 82 14.60 -1.66 3.23
N SER A 83 13.91 -2.27 4.19
CA SER A 83 14.14 -3.65 4.60
C SER A 83 12.94 -4.23 5.35
N VAL A 84 12.88 -5.56 5.45
CA VAL A 84 11.94 -6.27 6.31
C VAL A 84 12.71 -7.12 7.31
N GLU A 85 12.52 -6.83 8.59
CA GLU A 85 13.04 -7.64 9.68
C GLU A 85 12.03 -8.76 9.98
N TRP A 86 12.31 -9.94 9.48
CA TRP A 86 11.42 -11.09 9.60
C TRP A 86 11.42 -11.68 11.01
N LYS A 87 10.23 -11.98 11.54
CA LYS A 87 10.10 -12.72 12.80
C LYS A 87 10.72 -14.12 12.67
N THR A 88 10.42 -14.80 11.57
CA THR A 88 10.80 -16.19 11.26
C THR A 88 11.56 -16.26 9.95
N SER A 89 10.89 -16.09 8.80
CA SER A 89 11.51 -16.06 7.47
C SER A 89 10.53 -15.50 6.42
N GLU A 90 11.07 -14.92 5.35
CA GLU A 90 10.27 -14.44 4.21
C GLU A 90 9.48 -15.54 3.53
N ALA A 91 10.05 -16.75 3.43
CA ALA A 91 9.43 -17.89 2.75
C ALA A 91 8.07 -18.30 3.34
N SER A 92 7.76 -17.86 4.57
CA SER A 92 6.46 -18.08 5.20
C SER A 92 5.34 -17.14 4.69
N VAL A 93 5.67 -16.16 3.85
CA VAL A 93 4.70 -15.22 3.25
C VAL A 93 4.12 -15.79 1.98
N THR A 94 2.79 -15.93 1.97
CA THR A 94 2.05 -16.45 0.83
C THR A 94 2.13 -15.50 -0.37
N GLN A 95 2.72 -15.94 -1.49
CA GLN A 95 2.67 -15.20 -2.76
C GLN A 95 1.39 -15.48 -3.57
N SER A 96 0.55 -16.42 -3.13
CA SER A 96 -0.38 -17.15 -4.00
C SER A 96 -1.86 -16.78 -3.89
N GLY A 97 -2.22 -15.63 -3.30
CA GLY A 97 -3.61 -15.14 -3.32
C GLY A 97 -3.83 -13.95 -4.26
N ASP A 98 -5.06 -13.80 -4.73
CA ASP A 98 -5.48 -12.61 -5.44
C ASP A 98 -5.65 -11.45 -4.44
N GLN A 99 -5.37 -10.23 -4.89
CA GLN A 99 -5.37 -9.04 -4.05
C GLN A 99 -6.09 -7.89 -4.75
N VAL A 100 -7.01 -7.25 -4.05
CA VAL A 100 -7.67 -6.03 -4.49
C VAL A 100 -7.19 -4.90 -3.58
N LEU A 101 -6.35 -4.02 -4.13
CA LEU A 101 -5.85 -2.83 -3.46
C LEU A 101 -6.84 -1.69 -3.66
N LEU A 102 -7.31 -1.10 -2.57
CA LEU A 102 -8.15 0.08 -2.58
C LEU A 102 -7.31 1.36 -2.50
N LYS A 103 -7.83 2.47 -3.02
CA LYS A 103 -7.19 3.80 -3.02
C LYS A 103 -6.89 4.36 -1.63
N ASN A 104 -7.50 3.81 -0.59
CA ASN A 104 -7.22 4.16 0.80
C ASN A 104 -6.12 3.28 1.43
N GLY A 105 -5.48 2.41 0.65
CA GLY A 105 -4.43 1.49 1.08
C GLY A 105 -4.92 0.20 1.71
N LEU A 106 -6.24 -0.04 1.85
CA LEU A 106 -6.77 -1.33 2.27
C LEU A 106 -6.56 -2.39 1.20
N VAL A 107 -6.32 -3.63 1.64
CA VAL A 107 -6.17 -4.77 0.74
C VAL A 107 -7.16 -5.86 1.12
N PHE A 108 -8.00 -6.27 0.17
CA PHE A 108 -8.71 -7.53 0.27
C PHE A 108 -7.87 -8.62 -0.39
N HIS A 109 -7.52 -9.66 0.37
CA HIS A 109 -6.69 -10.77 -0.12
C HIS A 109 -7.45 -12.09 -0.01
N GLY A 110 -7.60 -12.79 -1.13
CA GLY A 110 -8.42 -13.99 -1.22
C GLY A 110 -8.46 -14.52 -2.65
N THR A 111 -9.63 -15.01 -3.07
CA THR A 111 -9.84 -15.47 -4.46
C THR A 111 -10.78 -14.50 -5.16
N ILE A 112 -10.36 -13.89 -6.26
CA ILE A 112 -11.28 -13.09 -7.07
C ILE A 112 -12.21 -14.04 -7.82
N THR A 113 -13.50 -13.98 -7.49
CA THR A 113 -14.51 -14.88 -8.05
C THR A 113 -15.33 -14.25 -9.17
N LEU A 114 -15.26 -12.93 -9.35
CA LEU A 114 -15.91 -12.22 -10.46
C LEU A 114 -15.20 -10.89 -10.72
N ILE A 115 -14.98 -10.57 -11.99
CA ILE A 115 -14.58 -9.24 -12.46
C ILE A 115 -15.66 -8.77 -13.43
N GLU A 116 -16.46 -7.79 -13.02
CA GLU A 116 -17.40 -7.11 -13.89
C GLU A 116 -16.70 -5.89 -14.47
N LYS A 117 -16.27 -6.00 -15.73
CA LYS A 117 -15.34 -5.05 -16.33
C LYS A 117 -15.86 -3.62 -16.25
N GLY A 118 -15.03 -2.71 -15.74
CA GLY A 118 -15.42 -1.30 -15.63
C GLY A 118 -16.39 -0.96 -14.48
N ARG A 119 -16.82 -1.95 -13.68
CA ARG A 119 -17.82 -1.74 -12.63
C ARG A 119 -17.35 -2.16 -11.24
N PHE A 120 -17.08 -3.45 -11.03
CA PHE A 120 -16.69 -3.96 -9.72
C PHE A 120 -15.93 -5.28 -9.82
N VAL A 121 -15.23 -5.63 -8.74
CA VAL A 121 -14.64 -6.95 -8.52
C VAL A 121 -15.26 -7.57 -7.28
N ARG A 122 -15.49 -8.89 -7.31
CA ARG A 122 -15.85 -9.68 -6.14
C ARG A 122 -14.68 -10.53 -5.71
N VAL A 123 -14.32 -10.43 -4.44
CA VAL A 123 -13.28 -11.24 -3.79
C VAL A 123 -13.88 -12.04 -2.65
N THR A 124 -13.56 -13.33 -2.61
CA THR A 124 -14.00 -14.26 -1.59
C THR A 124 -12.85 -14.51 -0.62
N MET A 125 -13.12 -14.31 0.67
CA MET A 125 -12.17 -14.49 1.75
C MET A 125 -12.79 -15.38 2.82
N GLY A 126 -12.35 -16.64 2.87
CA GLY A 126 -13.03 -17.66 3.69
C GLY A 126 -14.49 -17.83 3.25
N LYS A 127 -15.44 -17.60 4.17
CA LYS A 127 -16.89 -17.70 3.91
C LYS A 127 -17.53 -16.36 3.51
N HIS A 128 -16.75 -15.29 3.41
CA HIS A 128 -17.25 -13.94 3.14
C HIS A 128 -16.97 -13.54 1.69
N ASN A 129 -17.91 -12.79 1.11
CA ASN A 129 -17.76 -12.20 -0.20
C ASN A 129 -17.76 -10.67 -0.06
N TYR A 130 -16.77 -10.02 -0.66
CA TYR A 130 -16.65 -8.57 -0.67
C TYR A 130 -16.76 -8.09 -2.11
N VAL A 131 -17.55 -7.03 -2.31
CA VAL A 131 -17.68 -6.35 -3.60
C VAL A 131 -16.94 -5.02 -3.50
N CYS A 132 -15.97 -4.82 -4.38
CA CYS A 132 -15.18 -3.59 -4.46
C CYS A 132 -15.50 -2.88 -5.77
N PHE A 133 -16.09 -1.69 -5.69
CA PHE A 133 -16.44 -0.91 -6.88
C PHE A 133 -15.20 -0.28 -7.51
N LYS A 134 -15.18 -0.16 -8.85
CA LYS A 134 -14.05 0.38 -9.60
C LYS A 134 -13.61 1.76 -9.14
N ALA A 135 -14.54 2.59 -8.68
CA ALA A 135 -14.23 3.91 -8.12
C ALA A 135 -13.28 3.85 -6.90
N GLN A 136 -13.33 2.76 -6.12
CA GLN A 136 -12.58 2.58 -4.87
C GLN A 136 -11.28 1.80 -5.05
N VAL A 137 -11.21 0.95 -6.08
CA VAL A 137 -10.04 0.11 -6.34
C VAL A 137 -8.96 0.91 -7.05
N GLU A 138 -7.73 0.74 -6.59
CA GLU A 138 -6.53 1.30 -7.18
C GLU A 138 -5.86 0.29 -8.11
N ALA A 139 -5.72 -0.95 -7.67
CA ALA A 139 -5.10 -2.02 -8.46
C ALA A 139 -5.66 -3.40 -8.07
N ILE A 140 -5.60 -4.33 -9.02
CA ILE A 140 -5.90 -5.74 -8.79
C ILE A 140 -4.65 -6.54 -9.13
N TYR A 141 -4.34 -7.53 -8.29
CA TYR A 141 -3.28 -8.49 -8.52
C TYR A 141 -3.87 -9.89 -8.51
N ARG A 142 -3.47 -10.71 -9.48
CA ARG A 142 -3.81 -12.13 -9.57
C ARG A 142 -2.53 -12.94 -9.64
N ALA A 143 -2.39 -13.89 -8.71
CA ALA A 143 -1.14 -14.65 -8.51
C ALA A 143 0.10 -13.73 -8.45
N GLY A 144 0.00 -12.62 -7.69
CA GLY A 144 1.08 -11.65 -7.52
C GLY A 144 1.34 -10.70 -8.70
N LYS A 145 0.71 -10.91 -9.87
CA LYS A 145 0.85 -10.04 -11.04
C LYS A 145 -0.28 -9.04 -11.13
N LYS A 146 0.04 -7.80 -11.48
CA LYS A 146 -0.95 -6.74 -11.69
C LYS A 146 -1.83 -7.07 -12.91
N LEU A 147 -3.13 -6.90 -12.79
CA LEU A 147 -4.09 -7.02 -13.89
C LEU A 147 -4.33 -5.65 -14.51
N ASP A 148 -4.13 -5.55 -15.82
CA ASP A 148 -4.45 -4.36 -16.60
C ASP A 148 -5.90 -4.41 -17.12
N ASN A 149 -6.51 -3.24 -17.28
CA ASN A 149 -7.79 -3.07 -17.98
C ASN A 149 -8.97 -3.95 -17.48
N TRP A 150 -9.11 -4.04 -16.15
CA TRP A 150 -10.22 -4.71 -15.48
C TRP A 150 -11.43 -3.77 -15.25
#